data_AF-A0AAU9I3Y0-F1
#
_entry.id   AF-A0AAU9I3Y0-F1
#
_cell.length_a   1.000
_cell.length_b   1.000
_cell.length_c   1.000
_cell.angle_alpha   90.00
_cell.angle_beta   90.00
_cell.angle_gamma   90.00
#
_symmetry.space_group_name_H-M   'P 1'
#
loop_
_entity.id
_entity.type
_entity.pdbx_description
1 polymer ?
#
loop_
_entity_poly.entity_id
_entity_poly.type
_entity_poly.pdbx_seq_one_letter_code
_entity_poly.pdbx_strand_id
1 'polypeptide(L)'
;MATNSVAPINSASEPKGHRCIESHPSVLFPLPAGNYAHVLVKDTTNAPRYMPGDVLLVNMDVASFMFDGLYAVELNGRQLIRYLRDSGEGLIMFSGSAPHLGFAAPGDMRVLGLAESAAQVRRIA
;
A
#
# COMPACT_ATOMS: atom_id res chain seq x y z
N MET A 1 24.78 -42.35 36.21
CA MET A 1 24.89 -41.14 35.36
C MET A 1 23.47 -40.65 35.13
N ALA A 2 23.14 -39.42 35.55
CA ALA A 2 21.79 -38.88 35.44
C ALA A 2 21.59 -38.25 34.05
N THR A 3 20.57 -38.69 33.31
CA THR A 3 20.12 -38.04 32.07
C THR A 3 18.75 -37.41 32.34
N ASN A 4 18.72 -36.09 32.55
CA ASN A 4 17.49 -35.31 32.61
C ASN A 4 16.92 -35.16 31.19
N SER A 5 15.82 -35.86 30.89
CA SER A 5 15.02 -35.62 29.69
C SER A 5 13.72 -34.93 30.10
N VAL A 6 13.71 -33.61 30.01
CA VAL A 6 12.53 -32.76 30.25
C VAL A 6 11.69 -32.73 28.96
N ALA A 7 10.40 -33.03 29.07
CA ALA A 7 9.44 -32.99 27.98
C ALA A 7 9.21 -31.56 27.46
N PRO A 8 8.99 -31.34 26.16
CA PRO A 8 8.50 -30.05 25.69
C PRO A 8 6.98 -29.94 25.84
N ILE A 9 6.60 -28.75 26.29
CA ILE A 9 5.28 -28.28 26.70
C ILE A 9 4.53 -27.70 25.49
N ASN A 10 3.22 -27.97 25.46
CA ASN A 10 2.09 -27.29 24.82
C ASN A 10 2.28 -26.58 23.46
N SER A 11 1.48 -27.08 22.52
CA SER A 11 0.95 -26.41 21.33
C SER A 11 0.31 -25.06 21.70
N ALA A 12 1.04 -23.96 21.46
CA ALA A 12 0.45 -22.63 21.37
C ALA A 12 0.15 -22.36 19.89
N SER A 13 -1.13 -22.32 19.55
CA SER A 13 -1.62 -21.84 18.24
C SER A 13 -1.17 -20.41 18.01
N GLU A 14 -0.42 -20.17 16.93
CA GLU A 14 -0.04 -18.82 16.52
C GLU A 14 -1.29 -17.97 16.21
N PRO A 15 -1.36 -16.72 16.70
CA PRO A 15 -2.43 -15.82 16.34
C PRO A 15 -2.30 -15.45 14.85
N LYS A 16 -3.42 -15.51 14.12
CA LYS A 16 -3.56 -14.97 12.76
C LYS A 16 -3.25 -13.47 12.78
N GLY A 17 -1.98 -13.13 12.57
CA GLY A 17 -1.54 -11.75 12.41
C GLY A 17 -2.14 -11.17 11.13
N HIS A 18 -2.75 -9.99 11.26
CA HIS A 18 -3.10 -9.14 10.12
C HIS A 18 -1.86 -9.01 9.22
N ARG A 19 -2.00 -9.30 7.93
CA ARG A 19 -0.89 -9.19 6.97
C ARG A 19 -0.42 -7.75 6.95
N CYS A 20 0.70 -7.52 7.64
CA CYS A 20 1.48 -6.31 7.60
C CYS A 20 1.80 -6.00 6.12
N ILE A 21 1.69 -4.74 5.73
CA ILE A 21 2.19 -4.26 4.43
C ILE A 21 3.65 -4.69 4.33
N GLU A 22 4.03 -5.37 3.25
CA GLU A 22 5.43 -5.70 2.95
C GLU A 22 6.20 -4.39 2.76
N SER A 23 6.81 -3.88 3.83
CA SER A 23 7.66 -2.70 3.79
C SER A 23 9.09 -3.13 3.51
N HIS A 24 9.71 -2.52 2.50
CA HIS A 24 11.13 -2.69 2.22
C HIS A 24 11.87 -1.46 2.75
N PRO A 25 12.84 -1.61 3.66
CA PRO A 25 13.68 -0.49 4.08
C PRO A 25 14.54 -0.06 2.88
N SER A 26 14.19 1.08 2.27
CA SER A 26 15.01 1.70 1.25
C SER A 26 16.10 2.52 1.93
N VAL A 27 17.38 2.21 1.69
CA VAL A 27 18.53 2.97 2.20
C VAL A 27 18.53 4.42 1.68
N LEU A 28 17.84 4.68 0.56
CA LEU A 28 17.75 6.01 -0.06
C LEU A 28 16.65 6.90 0.55
N PHE A 29 15.74 6.33 1.35
CA PHE A 29 14.62 7.06 1.94
C PHE A 29 14.46 6.64 3.41
N PRO A 30 15.09 7.36 4.36
CA PRO A 30 14.74 7.17 5.76
C PRO A 30 13.24 7.44 5.93
N LEU A 31 12.56 6.59 6.70
CA LEU A 31 11.17 6.85 7.06
C LEU A 31 11.09 8.23 7.73
N PRO A 32 10.27 9.17 7.22
CA PRO A 32 10.04 10.42 7.93
C PRO A 32 9.46 10.12 9.32
N ALA A 33 9.65 11.03 10.27
CA ALA A 33 8.97 10.93 11.55
C ALA A 33 7.45 10.93 11.32
N GLY A 34 6.77 9.88 11.77
CA GLY A 34 5.32 9.72 11.57
C GLY A 34 4.93 8.30 11.16
N ASN A 35 3.66 8.12 10.83
CA ASN A 35 3.09 6.84 10.45
C ASN A 35 3.10 6.64 8.92
N TYR A 36 4.27 6.33 8.39
CA TYR A 36 4.51 6.20 6.96
C TYR A 36 4.90 4.77 6.55
N ALA A 37 4.55 4.40 5.32
CA ALA A 37 4.99 3.17 4.67
C ALA A 37 5.66 3.42 3.32
N HIS A 38 6.73 2.67 3.04
CA HIS A 38 7.29 2.55 1.70
C HIS A 38 6.54 1.48 0.93
N VAL A 39 5.91 1.85 -0.18
CA VAL A 39 5.15 0.95 -1.04
C VAL A 39 5.84 0.82 -2.39
N LEU A 40 6.35 -0.38 -2.69
CA LEU A 40 6.93 -0.70 -3.98
C LEU A 40 5.84 -0.85 -5.04
N VAL A 41 5.94 -0.08 -6.12
CA VAL A 41 5.09 -0.25 -7.29
C VAL A 41 5.52 -1.52 -8.03
N LYS A 42 4.59 -2.49 -8.16
CA LYS A 42 4.84 -3.80 -8.80
C LYS A 42 4.23 -3.92 -10.21
N ASP A 43 3.31 -3.04 -10.58
CA ASP A 43 2.59 -3.10 -11.86
C ASP A 43 2.62 -1.78 -12.63
N THR A 44 2.11 -1.78 -13.86
CA THR A 44 2.09 -0.62 -14.77
C THR A 44 0.77 0.12 -14.76
N THR A 45 -0.14 -0.14 -13.81
CA THR A 45 -1.50 0.43 -13.83
C THR A 45 -1.53 1.94 -13.58
N ASN A 46 -0.46 2.50 -13.02
CA ASN A 46 -0.31 3.95 -12.84
C ASN A 46 0.78 4.55 -13.73
N ALA A 47 1.21 3.82 -14.77
CA ALA A 47 2.12 4.32 -15.78
C ALA A 47 1.45 5.44 -16.62
N PRO A 48 2.23 6.33 -17.26
CA PRO A 48 3.69 6.40 -17.25
C PRO A 48 4.26 7.06 -15.98
N ARG A 49 3.39 7.67 -15.16
CA ARG A 49 3.82 8.46 -14.01
C ARG A 49 4.47 7.57 -12.97
N TYR A 50 3.87 6.47 -12.55
CA TYR A 50 4.47 5.51 -11.64
C TYR A 50 4.64 4.15 -12.32
N MET A 51 5.86 3.64 -12.32
CA MET A 51 6.23 2.42 -13.02
C MET A 51 6.75 1.37 -12.04
N PRO A 52 6.76 0.07 -12.44
CA PRO A 52 7.38 -0.97 -11.63
C PRO A 52 8.81 -0.59 -11.22
N GLY A 53 9.10 -0.71 -9.92
CA GLY A 53 10.38 -0.31 -9.33
C GLY A 53 10.39 1.07 -8.68
N ASP A 54 9.41 1.94 -8.98
CA ASP A 54 9.21 3.17 -8.21
C ASP A 54 8.75 2.83 -6.78
N VAL A 55 9.11 3.66 -5.80
CA VAL A 55 8.69 3.50 -4.39
C VAL A 55 7.87 4.71 -3.98
N LEU A 56 6.66 4.47 -3.47
CA LEU A 56 5.77 5.51 -2.96
C LEU A 56 5.93 5.64 -1.45
N LEU A 57 5.93 6.87 -0.95
CA LEU A 57 5.77 7.15 0.46
C LEU A 57 4.30 7.40 0.75
N VAL A 58 3.70 6.51 1.55
CA VAL A 58 2.28 6.53 1.87
C VAL A 58 2.09 6.92 3.32
N ASN A 59 1.35 8.01 3.56
CA ASN A 59 0.90 8.44 4.87
C ASN A 59 -0.29 7.60 5.33
N MET A 60 -0.10 6.77 6.35
CA MET A 60 -1.12 5.86 6.88
C MET A 60 -2.05 6.52 7.90
N ASP A 61 -1.76 7.74 8.34
CA ASP A 61 -2.69 8.52 9.18
C ASP A 61 -3.89 9.01 8.36
N VAL A 62 -3.77 9.05 7.02
CA VAL A 62 -4.86 9.40 6.08
C VAL A 62 -5.58 8.12 5.61
N ALA A 63 -6.32 7.49 6.52
CA ALA A 63 -7.06 6.25 6.26
C ALA A 63 -8.49 6.47 5.69
N SER A 64 -8.77 7.65 5.14
CA SER A 64 -10.03 8.00 4.47
C SER A 64 -9.76 8.94 3.29
N PHE A 65 -10.72 9.04 2.36
CA PHE A 65 -10.64 10.03 1.30
C PHE A 65 -10.73 11.44 1.89
N MET A 66 -9.77 12.29 1.53
CA MET A 66 -9.72 13.70 1.98
C MET A 66 -9.84 14.67 0.81
N PHE A 67 -9.24 14.32 -0.33
CA PHE A 67 -9.22 15.11 -1.55
C PHE A 67 -8.77 14.26 -2.74
N ASP A 68 -8.99 14.75 -3.95
CA ASP A 68 -8.54 14.11 -5.19
C ASP A 68 -7.03 13.81 -5.18
N GLY A 69 -6.66 12.55 -5.33
CA GLY A 69 -5.27 12.16 -5.13
C GLY A 69 -4.99 10.69 -5.40
N LEU A 70 -3.74 10.28 -5.14
CA LEU A 70 -3.31 8.90 -5.26
C LEU A 70 -3.30 8.25 -3.88
N TYR A 71 -3.99 7.12 -3.73
CA TYR A 71 -4.15 6.43 -2.47
C TYR A 71 -3.69 4.98 -2.58
N ALA A 72 -3.22 4.45 -1.45
CA ALA A 72 -3.22 3.02 -1.20
C ALA A 72 -4.62 2.61 -0.74
N VAL A 73 -5.22 1.64 -1.40
CA VAL A 73 -6.55 1.13 -1.10
C VAL A 73 -6.53 -0.38 -0.99
N GLU A 74 -7.43 -0.92 -0.17
CA GLU A 74 -7.76 -2.33 -0.18
C GLU A 74 -9.11 -2.54 -0.85
N LEU A 75 -9.17 -3.44 -1.82
CA LEU A 75 -10.40 -3.85 -2.50
C LEU A 75 -10.38 -5.36 -2.69
N ASN A 76 -11.44 -6.05 -2.25
CA ASN A 76 -11.52 -7.52 -2.29
C ASN A 76 -10.28 -8.22 -1.68
N GLY A 77 -9.77 -7.70 -0.56
CA GLY A 77 -8.57 -8.21 0.13
C GLY A 77 -7.25 -8.02 -0.63
N ARG A 78 -7.24 -7.20 -1.69
CA ARG A 78 -6.04 -6.85 -2.46
C ARG A 78 -5.69 -5.39 -2.25
N GLN A 79 -4.42 -5.14 -1.97
CA GLN A 79 -3.89 -3.78 -1.87
C GLN A 79 -3.51 -3.26 -3.25
N LEU A 80 -3.99 -2.08 -3.58
CA LEU A 80 -3.81 -1.43 -4.88
C LEU A 80 -3.41 0.03 -4.67
N ILE A 81 -2.69 0.59 -5.64
CA ILE A 81 -2.44 2.02 -5.73
C ILE A 81 -3.37 2.61 -6.78
N ARG A 82 -4.25 3.53 -6.41
CA ARG A 82 -5.29 4.06 -7.31
C ARG A 82 -5.51 5.54 -7.10
N TYR A 83 -5.90 6.23 -8.17
CA TYR A 83 -6.40 7.58 -8.06
C TYR A 83 -7.84 7.55 -7.61
N LEU A 84 -8.16 8.41 -6.64
CA LEU A 84 -9.51 8.67 -6.17
C LEU A 84 -9.86 10.13 -6.50
N ARG A 85 -11.08 10.35 -6.98
CA ARG A 85 -11.63 11.66 -7.30
C ARG A 85 -13.08 11.76 -6.85
N ASP A 86 -13.46 12.89 -6.29
CA ASP A 86 -14.87 13.21 -6.10
C ASP A 86 -15.47 13.74 -7.40
N SER A 87 -16.53 13.09 -7.92
CA SER A 87 -17.26 13.58 -9.10
C SER A 87 -18.42 14.52 -8.75
N GLY A 88 -18.68 14.77 -7.46
CA GLY A 88 -19.87 15.45 -6.95
C GLY A 88 -21.10 14.55 -6.80
N GLU A 89 -21.13 13.41 -7.52
CA GLU A 89 -22.17 12.37 -7.38
C GLU A 89 -21.66 11.15 -6.60
N GLY A 90 -20.36 11.07 -6.37
CA GLY A 90 -19.73 10.00 -5.62
C GLY A 90 -18.23 9.91 -5.86
N LEU A 91 -17.61 8.97 -5.15
CA LEU A 91 -16.18 8.72 -5.27
C LEU A 91 -15.89 7.84 -6.48
N ILE A 92 -15.04 8.32 -7.37
CA ILE A 92 -14.59 7.61 -8.57
C ILE A 92 -13.15 7.15 -8.37
N MET A 93 -12.89 5.89 -8.67
CA MET A 93 -11.58 5.29 -8.68
C MET A 93 -11.10 5.05 -10.11
N PHE A 94 -9.83 5.35 -10.40
CA PHE A 94 -9.25 5.09 -11.71
C PHE A 94 -7.75 4.76 -11.64
N SER A 95 -7.25 4.21 -12.74
CA SER A 95 -5.85 3.87 -12.94
C SER A 95 -5.13 5.02 -13.66
N GLY A 96 -3.88 5.31 -13.31
CA GLY A 96 -3.10 6.36 -13.98
C GLY A 96 -2.90 6.11 -15.49
N SER A 97 -2.83 4.85 -15.91
CA SER A 97 -2.65 4.47 -17.33
C SER A 97 -3.91 4.61 -18.18
N ALA A 98 -5.09 4.60 -17.56
CA ALA A 98 -6.37 4.75 -18.24
C ALA A 98 -7.32 5.67 -17.42
N PRO A 99 -7.03 6.98 -17.34
CA PRO A 99 -7.76 7.89 -16.47
C PRO A 99 -9.21 8.15 -16.92
N HIS A 100 -9.54 7.80 -18.16
CA HIS A 100 -10.89 7.89 -18.73
C HIS A 100 -11.79 6.69 -18.38
N LEU A 101 -11.22 5.59 -17.86
CA LEU A 101 -11.96 4.38 -17.49
C LEU A 101 -12.24 4.32 -15.98
N GLY A 102 -12.58 5.47 -15.39
CA GLY A 102 -12.95 5.53 -13.97
C GLY A 102 -14.22 4.75 -13.67
N PHE A 103 -14.28 4.18 -12.48
CA PHE A 103 -15.43 3.43 -12.00
C PHE A 103 -15.81 3.90 -10.59
N ALA A 104 -17.08 3.78 -10.24
CA ALA A 104 -17.54 4.09 -8.89
C ALA A 104 -16.77 3.25 -7.86
N ALA A 105 -16.24 3.90 -6.84
CA ALA A 105 -15.54 3.23 -5.76
C ALA A 105 -16.51 2.24 -5.07
N PRO A 106 -16.18 0.94 -5.04
CA PRO A 106 -17.03 -0.05 -4.39
C PRO A 106 -17.19 0.23 -2.88
N GLY A 107 -18.35 -0.09 -2.31
CA GLY A 107 -18.63 0.16 -0.89
C GLY A 107 -17.78 -0.65 0.09
N ASP A 108 -17.16 -1.74 -0.37
CA ASP A 108 -16.22 -2.58 0.38
C ASP A 108 -14.76 -2.11 0.26
N MET A 109 -14.50 -1.07 -0.55
CA MET A 109 -13.17 -0.47 -0.68
C MET A 109 -12.78 0.26 0.61
N ARG A 110 -11.54 0.08 1.05
CA ARG A 110 -10.97 0.79 2.21
C ARG A 110 -9.76 1.60 1.78
N VAL A 111 -9.67 2.84 2.26
CA VAL A 111 -8.45 3.64 2.12
C VAL A 111 -7.46 3.22 3.20
N LEU A 112 -6.22 2.92 2.80
CA LEU A 112 -5.14 2.54 3.70
C LEU A 112 -4.18 3.69 3.98
N GLY A 113 -4.09 4.64 3.05
CA GLY A 113 -3.21 5.80 3.17
C GLY A 113 -3.16 6.64 1.91
N LEU A 114 -2.66 7.86 2.05
CA LEU A 114 -2.44 8.81 0.96
C LEU A 114 -0.98 8.73 0.49
N ALA A 115 -0.76 8.62 -0.82
CA ALA A 115 0.59 8.75 -1.38
C ALA A 115 0.98 10.23 -1.46
N GLU A 116 2.02 10.63 -0.75
CA GLU A 116 2.46 12.04 -0.65
C GLU A 116 3.72 12.32 -1.47
N SER A 117 4.57 11.31 -1.66
CA SER A 117 5.78 11.44 -2.49
C SER A 117 6.16 10.12 -3.15
N ALA A 118 7.04 10.19 -4.15
CA ALA A 118 7.53 9.03 -4.89
C ALA A 118 9.03 9.15 -5.17
N ALA A 119 9.73 8.04 -5.00
CA ALA A 119 11.09 7.82 -5.44
C ALA A 119 11.08 7.14 -6.80
N GLN A 120 11.71 7.77 -7.79
CA GLN A 120 11.77 7.24 -9.15
C GLN A 120 13.22 7.19 -9.59
N VAL A 121 13.74 5.99 -9.81
CA VAL A 121 15.09 5.79 -10.32
C VAL A 121 14.98 5.12 -11.68
N ARG A 122 15.24 5.89 -12.74
CA ARG A 122 15.14 5.40 -14.12
C ARG A 122 16.45 5.66 -14.82
N ARG A 123 16.94 4.66 -15.56
CA ARG A 123 18.14 4.81 -16.41
C ARG A 123 17.77 5.66 -17.61
N ILE A 124 18.53 6.72 -17.86
CA ILE A 124 18.44 7.51 -19.09
C ILE A 124 19.45 6.90 -20.07
N ALA A 125 19.02 6.66 -21.31
CA ALA A 125 19.85 6.20 -22.40
C ALA A 125 20.46 7.38 -23.16
#